data_AF-A0A9W8Z8I6-F1
#
_entry.id   AF-A0A9W8Z8I6-F1
#
_cell.length_a   1.000
_cell.length_b   1.000
_cell.length_c   1.000
_cell.angle_alpha   90.00
_cell.angle_beta   90.00
_cell.angle_gamma   90.00
#
_symmetry.space_group_name_H-M   'P 1'
#
loop_
_entity.id
_entity.type
_entity.pdbx_description
1 polymer ?
#
loop_
_entity_poly.entity_id
_entity_poly.type
_entity_poly.pdbx_seq_one_letter_code
_entity_poly.pdbx_strand_id
1 'polypeptide(L)'
;MELKYQNEHPDFGRDPKLGPLCTIYMPYMSWDMYHSYLALAEIYRCFDSGGTQQAPPPHSTPRRQIEHATTSSLVESSGKSLHPRRTLDQFYYSSLADTRFRDRTQTISKWTGPGVGSEGRSSAANESLIGMVEQLWCWVLDSNTIITCFPSGDAHQHAQSPHLEDLYESIESQQRSYETVWDFQYAIVYQAITFLHKQKNRKIVDWVEIYRWVTSKKTEHQATLFGEFHDKIAEDPGEIDNKREMKLAIELADILDELKIVMSLLEKQNNLVDTVMDTVRETDKQYGYEQCRDAKEHLENARSNVQEIKDEAGETYKSLPLSFFTSYFGQNISSLKDNPPAWNLWRVATPITVVVVFAALVVALCIWNPRSRAWFWRLHPTPRRAPIDDVELHRFNGGEAIHAVRR
;
A
#
# COMPACT_ATOMS: atom_id res chain seq x y z
N MET A 1 3.80 -5.45 -14.63
CA MET A 1 2.66 -6.37 -14.75
C MET A 1 2.64 -6.79 -16.19
N GLU A 2 2.95 -8.04 -16.48
CA GLU A 2 3.19 -8.53 -17.84
C GLU A 2 2.32 -9.79 -18.02
N LEU A 3 1.21 -9.64 -18.74
CA LEU A 3 0.41 -10.77 -19.23
C LEU A 3 0.96 -11.09 -20.63
N LYS A 4 1.43 -12.32 -20.82
CA LYS A 4 1.76 -12.86 -22.16
C LYS A 4 0.74 -13.93 -22.48
N TYR A 5 -0.03 -13.70 -23.53
CA TYR A 5 -0.93 -14.68 -24.12
C TYR A 5 -0.37 -15.07 -25.49
N GLN A 6 -0.30 -16.37 -25.77
CA GLN A 6 -0.01 -16.88 -27.11
C GLN A 6 -1.30 -17.46 -27.69
N ASN A 7 -1.84 -16.81 -28.72
CA ASN A 7 -2.94 -17.33 -29.52
C ASN A 7 -2.48 -18.61 -30.22
N GLU A 8 -3.09 -19.77 -29.95
CA GLU A 8 -3.30 -20.84 -30.93
C GLU A 8 -4.08 -22.05 -30.37
N HIS A 9 -4.76 -22.73 -31.31
CA HIS A 9 -5.75 -23.83 -31.25
C HIS A 9 -5.46 -25.03 -30.30
N PRO A 10 -6.49 -25.87 -30.03
CA PRO A 10 -6.36 -27.07 -29.21
C PRO A 10 -5.90 -28.23 -30.08
N ASP A 11 -4.61 -28.53 -30.08
CA ASP A 11 -4.13 -29.82 -30.56
C ASP A 11 -3.15 -30.43 -29.56
N PHE A 12 -3.37 -31.72 -29.29
CA PHE A 12 -2.61 -32.52 -28.33
C PHE A 12 -1.19 -32.72 -28.87
N GLY A 13 -0.24 -31.95 -28.33
CA GLY A 13 1.20 -32.11 -28.60
C GLY A 13 1.90 -30.78 -28.79
N ARG A 14 2.07 -29.98 -27.73
CA ARG A 14 2.90 -28.76 -27.81
C ARG A 14 4.36 -29.04 -27.46
N ASP A 15 5.26 -28.42 -28.22
CA ASP A 15 6.69 -28.31 -27.95
C ASP A 15 6.91 -27.57 -26.61
N PRO A 16 7.68 -28.11 -25.65
CA PRO A 16 7.99 -27.47 -24.36
C PRO A 16 8.69 -26.10 -24.47
N LYS A 17 9.00 -25.62 -25.69
CA LYS A 17 9.48 -24.26 -25.96
C LYS A 17 8.38 -23.19 -26.02
N LEU A 18 7.10 -23.54 -26.18
CA LEU A 18 6.01 -22.59 -26.01
C LEU A 18 5.74 -22.44 -24.51
N GLY A 19 5.89 -21.22 -23.99
CA GLY A 19 5.65 -20.92 -22.59
C GLY A 19 4.19 -21.15 -22.15
N PRO A 20 3.84 -20.79 -20.90
CA PRO A 20 2.46 -20.93 -20.40
C PRO A 20 1.46 -20.21 -21.31
N LEU A 21 0.26 -20.80 -21.47
CA LEU A 21 -0.87 -20.20 -22.21
C LEU A 21 -1.27 -18.85 -21.62
N CYS A 22 -1.25 -18.76 -20.29
CA CYS A 22 -1.55 -17.55 -19.56
C CYS A 22 -0.68 -17.48 -18.30
N THR A 23 -0.20 -16.29 -17.98
CA THR A 23 0.49 -15.99 -16.72
C THR A 23 -0.16 -14.80 -16.04
N ILE A 24 -0.65 -15.02 -14.82
CA ILE A 24 -1.20 -13.98 -13.95
C ILE A 24 -0.20 -13.71 -12.83
N TYR A 25 0.13 -12.44 -12.66
CA TYR A 25 0.78 -11.92 -11.47
C TYR A 25 -0.12 -10.83 -10.90
N MET A 26 -0.70 -11.08 -9.72
CA MET A 26 -1.66 -10.18 -9.12
C MET A 26 -1.28 -9.83 -7.68
N PRO A 27 -1.04 -8.53 -7.37
CA PRO A 27 -1.02 -8.10 -6.00
C PRO A 27 -2.43 -8.10 -5.42
N TYR A 28 -2.58 -8.53 -4.17
CA TYR A 28 -3.85 -8.44 -3.46
C TYR A 28 -3.65 -8.02 -2.02
N MET A 29 -4.65 -7.35 -1.45
CA MET A 29 -4.56 -6.91 -0.07
C MET A 29 -4.82 -8.07 0.88
N SER A 30 -4.07 -8.09 1.97
CA SER A 30 -4.25 -8.97 3.11
C SER A 30 -3.93 -8.18 4.39
N TRP A 31 -3.91 -8.85 5.53
CA TRP A 31 -3.39 -8.30 6.77
C TRP A 31 -2.51 -9.31 7.50
N ASP A 32 -1.76 -8.81 8.47
CA ASP A 32 -1.01 -9.63 9.41
C ASP A 32 -1.07 -8.99 10.81
N MET A 33 -0.68 -9.76 11.82
CA MET A 33 -0.38 -9.21 13.14
C MET A 33 0.98 -8.51 13.09
N TYR A 34 1.09 -7.34 13.69
CA TYR A 34 2.30 -6.52 13.61
C TYR A 34 3.53 -7.26 14.19
N HIS A 35 3.38 -7.99 15.30
CA HIS A 35 4.46 -8.81 15.84
C HIS A 35 4.89 -9.95 14.89
N SER A 36 3.95 -10.52 14.13
CA SER A 36 4.23 -11.60 13.17
C SER A 36 4.99 -11.06 11.97
N TYR A 37 4.57 -9.89 11.47
CA TYR A 37 5.31 -9.14 10.46
C TYR A 37 6.75 -8.87 10.90
N LEU A 38 6.95 -8.34 12.12
CA LEU A 38 8.30 -8.05 12.64
C LEU A 38 9.18 -9.30 12.72
N ALA A 39 8.62 -10.43 13.18
CA ALA A 39 9.35 -11.69 13.28
C ALA A 39 9.83 -12.19 11.91
N LEU A 40 9.10 -11.93 10.83
CA LEU A 40 9.49 -12.32 9.48
C LEU A 40 10.41 -11.33 8.80
N ALA A 41 10.19 -10.03 9.01
CA ALA A 41 11.09 -8.99 8.53
C ALA A 41 12.52 -9.20 9.03
N GLU A 42 12.68 -9.74 10.25
CA GLU A 42 13.99 -10.15 10.78
C GLU A 42 14.64 -11.26 9.94
N ILE A 43 13.88 -12.27 9.52
CA ILE A 43 14.35 -13.39 8.68
C ILE A 43 14.79 -12.87 7.31
N TYR A 44 13.95 -12.06 6.65
CA TYR A 44 14.26 -11.50 5.33
C TYR A 44 15.48 -10.57 5.37
N ARG A 45 15.61 -9.74 6.40
CA ARG A 45 16.76 -8.83 6.53
C ARG A 45 18.06 -9.58 6.81
N CYS A 46 18.02 -10.64 7.64
CA CYS A 46 19.18 -11.48 7.89
C CYS A 46 19.71 -12.05 6.56
N PHE A 47 18.80 -12.47 5.68
CA PHE A 47 19.12 -12.92 4.34
C PHE A 47 19.75 -11.82 3.46
N ASP A 48 19.11 -10.64 3.36
CA ASP A 48 19.63 -9.53 2.54
C ASP A 48 21.04 -9.07 2.98
N SER A 49 21.36 -9.26 4.27
CA SER A 49 22.65 -8.90 4.85
C SER A 49 23.73 -9.99 4.66
N GLY A 50 23.41 -11.14 4.06
CA GLY A 50 24.30 -12.31 3.98
C GLY A 50 24.64 -12.93 5.34
N GLY A 51 23.80 -12.68 6.35
CA GLY A 51 24.02 -13.15 7.72
C GLY A 51 23.65 -14.63 7.89
N THR A 52 24.30 -15.30 8.85
CA THR A 52 23.91 -16.64 9.27
C THR A 52 22.62 -16.55 10.09
N GLN A 53 21.54 -17.19 9.63
CA GLN A 53 20.29 -17.26 10.39
C GLN A 53 20.51 -18.10 11.65
N GLN A 54 20.11 -17.57 12.81
CA GLN A 54 20.00 -18.37 14.02
C GLN A 54 18.70 -19.19 13.94
N ALA A 55 18.79 -20.49 14.24
CA ALA A 55 17.64 -21.37 14.27
C ALA A 55 16.53 -20.77 15.17
N PRO A 56 15.27 -20.80 14.72
CA PRO A 56 14.18 -20.23 15.50
C PRO A 56 14.05 -21.00 16.83
N PRO A 57 13.65 -20.34 17.93
CA PRO A 57 13.47 -21.01 19.22
C PRO A 57 12.52 -22.21 19.11
N PRO A 58 12.65 -23.26 19.95
CA PRO A 58 11.79 -24.44 19.86
C PRO A 58 10.28 -24.14 19.96
N HIS A 59 9.93 -23.05 20.66
CA HIS A 59 8.55 -22.59 20.87
C HIS A 59 8.13 -21.51 19.87
N SER A 60 8.90 -21.27 18.81
CA SER A 60 8.48 -20.38 17.74
C SER A 60 7.24 -20.92 17.04
N THR A 61 6.53 -20.03 16.39
CA THR A 61 5.28 -20.36 15.70
C THR A 61 5.58 -21.28 14.50
N PRO A 62 4.67 -22.19 14.11
CA PRO A 62 4.87 -23.07 12.95
C PRO A 62 5.25 -22.29 11.69
N ARG A 63 4.63 -21.11 11.51
CA ARG A 63 5.00 -20.11 10.50
C ARG A 63 6.49 -19.81 10.46
N ARG A 64 7.05 -19.37 11.59
CA ARG A 64 8.44 -18.94 11.70
C ARG A 64 9.38 -20.09 11.39
N GLN A 65 9.01 -21.32 11.76
CA GLN A 65 9.78 -22.53 11.47
C GLN A 65 9.76 -22.88 9.98
N ILE A 66 8.57 -22.90 9.36
CA ILE A 66 8.41 -23.17 7.93
C ILE A 66 9.14 -22.12 7.11
N GLU A 67 8.92 -20.83 7.38
CA GLU A 67 9.57 -19.75 6.64
C GLU A 67 11.09 -19.75 6.82
N HIS A 68 11.61 -20.05 8.02
CA HIS A 68 13.06 -20.20 8.22
C HIS A 68 13.62 -21.39 7.42
N ALA A 69 12.95 -22.55 7.45
CA ALA A 69 13.40 -23.75 6.74
C ALA A 69 13.36 -23.57 5.22
N THR A 70 12.26 -23.02 4.68
CA THR A 70 12.12 -22.77 3.24
C THR A 70 13.08 -21.69 2.78
N THR A 71 13.23 -20.61 3.54
CA THR A 71 14.19 -19.54 3.22
C THR A 71 15.62 -20.09 3.19
N SER A 72 16.03 -20.85 4.22
CA SER A 72 17.37 -21.44 4.26
C SER A 72 17.64 -22.34 3.03
N SER A 73 16.69 -23.20 2.68
CA SER A 73 16.81 -24.12 1.54
C SER A 73 16.81 -23.42 0.18
N LEU A 74 15.96 -22.40 -0.02
CA LEU A 74 15.88 -21.63 -1.28
C LEU A 74 17.17 -20.84 -1.53
N VAL A 75 17.81 -20.36 -0.48
CA VAL A 75 19.04 -19.58 -0.54
C VAL A 75 20.23 -20.46 -0.89
N GLU A 76 20.37 -21.60 -0.21
CA GLU A 76 21.40 -22.60 -0.51
C GLU A 76 21.34 -23.09 -1.97
N SER A 77 20.12 -23.24 -2.50
CA SER A 77 19.89 -23.84 -3.82
C SER A 77 19.97 -22.86 -4.98
N SER A 78 19.62 -21.58 -4.80
CA SER A 78 19.37 -20.68 -5.93
C SER A 78 20.25 -19.44 -6.00
N GLY A 79 20.82 -18.96 -4.88
CA GLY A 79 21.50 -17.65 -4.83
C GLY A 79 20.63 -16.48 -5.28
N LYS A 80 19.30 -16.67 -5.37
CA LYS A 80 18.33 -15.70 -5.93
C LYS A 80 17.63 -14.90 -4.85
N SER A 81 17.07 -13.78 -5.29
CA SER A 81 16.19 -12.89 -4.51
C SER A 81 14.93 -13.62 -4.07
N LEU A 82 14.60 -13.52 -2.79
CA LEU A 82 13.30 -13.92 -2.24
C LEU A 82 12.23 -12.90 -2.69
N HIS A 83 10.99 -13.36 -2.81
CA HIS A 83 9.82 -12.50 -2.99
C HIS A 83 9.06 -12.37 -1.67
N PRO A 84 9.51 -11.53 -0.73
CA PRO A 84 8.88 -11.42 0.58
C PRO A 84 7.46 -10.84 0.47
N ARG A 85 6.66 -11.15 1.48
CA ARG A 85 5.43 -10.41 1.77
C ARG A 85 5.79 -8.95 2.05
N ARG A 86 4.96 -8.01 1.60
CA ARG A 86 5.26 -6.57 1.70
C ARG A 86 4.14 -5.84 2.41
N THR A 87 4.47 -4.83 3.21
CA THR A 87 3.49 -3.82 3.66
C THR A 87 3.02 -2.95 2.49
N LEU A 88 2.00 -2.11 2.71
CA LEU A 88 1.58 -1.10 1.72
C LEU A 88 2.76 -0.24 1.24
N ASP A 89 3.57 0.29 2.17
CA ASP A 89 4.71 1.14 1.85
C ASP A 89 5.82 0.38 1.13
N GLN A 90 6.17 -0.84 1.56
CA GLN A 90 7.16 -1.66 0.86
C GLN A 90 6.73 -2.04 -0.56
N PHE A 91 5.42 -2.20 -0.79
CA PHE A 91 4.87 -2.46 -2.11
C PHE A 91 4.96 -1.24 -3.03
N TYR A 92 4.57 -0.06 -2.54
CA TYR A 92 4.48 1.15 -3.35
C TYR A 92 5.83 1.86 -3.51
N TYR A 93 6.59 1.96 -2.43
CA TYR A 93 7.87 2.64 -2.35
C TYR A 93 9.04 1.65 -2.38
N SER A 94 9.05 0.76 -3.36
CA SER A 94 10.05 -0.32 -3.47
C SER A 94 11.50 0.16 -3.64
N SER A 95 11.72 1.44 -3.95
CA SER A 95 13.05 2.05 -4.06
C SER A 95 13.57 2.63 -2.74
N LEU A 96 12.75 2.70 -1.69
CA LEU A 96 13.18 3.17 -0.38
C LEU A 96 14.01 2.10 0.32
N ALA A 97 15.12 2.52 0.93
CA ALA A 97 15.98 1.62 1.70
C ALA A 97 15.33 1.18 3.03
N ASP A 98 14.41 1.98 3.58
CA ASP A 98 13.76 1.72 4.85
C ASP A 98 12.34 2.31 4.90
N THR A 99 11.35 1.47 5.19
CA THR A 99 9.95 1.85 5.37
C THR A 99 9.46 1.64 6.80
N ARG A 100 10.30 1.20 7.74
CA ARG A 100 9.87 0.76 9.10
C ARG A 100 9.07 1.81 9.85
N PHE A 101 9.44 3.09 9.70
CA PHE A 101 8.70 4.19 10.32
C PHE A 101 7.28 4.29 9.76
N ARG A 102 7.11 4.10 8.45
CA ARG A 102 5.82 4.20 7.76
C ARG A 102 4.97 2.97 8.06
N ASP A 103 5.59 1.79 8.01
CA ASP A 103 4.96 0.51 8.36
C ASP A 103 4.35 0.54 9.78
N ARG A 104 5.11 1.05 10.77
CA ARG A 104 4.64 1.10 12.17
C ARG A 104 3.59 2.18 12.43
N THR A 105 3.45 3.18 11.56
CA THR A 105 2.49 4.29 11.71
C THR A 105 1.31 4.18 10.77
N GLN A 106 1.15 3.04 10.09
CA GLN A 106 0.02 2.79 9.21
C GLN A 106 -1.31 3.01 9.95
N THR A 107 -2.29 3.59 9.27
CA THR A 107 -3.62 3.91 9.84
C THR A 107 -4.26 2.69 10.48
N ILE A 108 -4.32 1.55 9.78
CA ILE A 108 -4.89 0.31 10.34
C ILE A 108 -4.22 -0.06 11.67
N SER A 109 -2.89 0.03 11.77
CA SER A 109 -2.16 -0.35 12.98
C SER A 109 -2.40 0.59 14.17
N LYS A 110 -2.67 1.88 13.92
CA LYS A 110 -2.99 2.85 14.97
C LYS A 110 -4.37 2.60 15.60
N TRP A 111 -5.26 1.92 14.88
CA TRP A 111 -6.68 1.79 15.22
C TRP A 111 -7.16 0.35 15.49
N THR A 112 -6.25 -0.63 15.52
CA THR A 112 -6.60 -2.06 15.71
C THR A 112 -5.81 -2.71 16.83
N GLY A 113 -6.38 -3.70 17.51
CA GLY A 113 -5.76 -4.40 18.64
C GLY A 113 -6.16 -3.80 20.00
N PRO A 114 -5.65 -4.35 21.11
CA PRO A 114 -6.06 -3.93 22.45
C PRO A 114 -5.49 -2.56 22.84
N GLY A 115 -6.24 -1.86 23.69
CA GLY A 115 -5.82 -0.56 24.25
C GLY A 115 -5.85 0.59 23.25
N VAL A 116 -6.61 0.48 22.15
CA VAL A 116 -6.86 1.61 21.24
C VAL A 116 -7.77 2.61 21.96
N GLY A 117 -7.24 3.81 22.22
CA GLY A 117 -8.01 4.93 22.80
C GLY A 117 -8.91 5.61 21.77
N SER A 118 -9.68 6.61 22.21
CA SER A 118 -10.58 7.39 21.34
C SER A 118 -9.86 8.11 20.20
N GLU A 119 -8.59 8.46 20.41
CA GLU A 119 -7.73 9.17 19.45
C GLU A 119 -6.77 8.23 18.69
N GLY A 120 -6.91 6.93 18.89
CA GLY A 120 -5.99 5.94 18.33
C GLY A 120 -4.64 5.97 19.05
N ARG A 121 -3.66 5.27 18.48
CA ARG A 121 -2.28 5.25 18.99
C ARG A 121 -1.34 6.00 18.04
N SER A 122 -0.18 6.40 18.55
CA SER A 122 0.87 7.02 17.73
C SER A 122 1.63 6.03 16.85
N SER A 123 1.60 4.74 17.19
CA SER A 123 2.26 3.66 16.45
C SER A 123 1.65 2.31 16.79
N ALA A 124 1.99 1.29 15.99
CA ALA A 124 1.59 -0.08 16.17
C ALA A 124 2.12 -0.66 17.50
N ALA A 125 1.24 -1.31 18.26
CA ALA A 125 1.61 -2.30 19.28
C ALA A 125 1.74 -3.70 18.64
N ASN A 126 2.30 -4.66 19.38
CA ASN A 126 2.48 -6.04 18.92
C ASN A 126 1.21 -6.65 18.33
N GLU A 127 0.07 -6.47 19.02
CA GLU A 127 -1.22 -7.04 18.65
C GLU A 127 -2.04 -6.16 17.69
N SER A 128 -1.40 -5.17 17.06
CA SER A 128 -2.05 -4.38 16.01
C SER A 128 -2.10 -5.15 14.72
N LEU A 129 -3.05 -4.81 13.87
CA LEU A 129 -3.12 -5.33 12.51
C LEU A 129 -2.34 -4.41 11.59
N ILE A 130 -1.69 -4.98 10.57
CA ILE A 130 -1.00 -4.25 9.52
C ILE A 130 -1.52 -4.70 8.16
N GLY A 131 -1.81 -3.73 7.30
CA GLY A 131 -2.20 -3.93 5.91
C GLY A 131 -1.01 -4.39 5.09
N MET A 132 -1.16 -5.56 4.48
CA MET A 132 -0.16 -6.24 3.68
C MET A 132 -0.60 -6.30 2.22
N VAL A 133 0.39 -6.40 1.33
CA VAL A 133 0.22 -6.68 -0.09
C VAL A 133 0.88 -8.01 -0.40
N GLU A 134 0.02 -8.99 -0.66
CA GLU A 134 0.40 -10.34 -1.06
C GLU A 134 0.53 -10.45 -2.57
N GLN A 135 1.14 -11.55 -3.01
CA GLN A 135 1.39 -11.82 -4.43
C GLN A 135 0.76 -13.15 -4.79
N LEU A 136 -0.08 -13.12 -5.82
CA LEU A 136 -0.64 -14.30 -6.44
C LEU A 136 0.01 -14.52 -7.79
N TRP A 137 0.53 -15.72 -8.00
CA TRP A 137 1.11 -16.17 -9.25
C TRP A 137 0.27 -17.31 -9.78
N CYS A 138 -0.09 -17.29 -11.05
CA CYS A 138 -0.88 -18.34 -11.66
C CYS A 138 -0.44 -18.54 -13.10
N TRP A 139 -0.18 -19.79 -13.48
CA TRP A 139 0.26 -20.20 -14.81
C TRP A 139 -0.67 -21.28 -15.33
N VAL A 140 -1.36 -21.00 -16.43
CA VAL A 140 -2.10 -22.02 -17.18
C VAL A 140 -1.13 -22.59 -18.22
N LEU A 141 -0.76 -23.86 -18.06
CA LEU A 141 0.26 -24.49 -18.90
C LEU A 141 -0.37 -25.12 -20.15
N ASP A 142 -1.55 -25.69 -20.00
CA ASP A 142 -2.32 -26.33 -21.06
C ASP A 142 -3.82 -26.29 -20.72
N SER A 143 -4.65 -27.04 -21.44
CA SER A 143 -6.11 -27.06 -21.22
C SER A 143 -6.56 -27.66 -19.89
N ASN A 144 -5.69 -28.40 -19.20
CA ASN A 144 -6.01 -29.19 -18.01
C ASN A 144 -5.06 -28.93 -16.82
N THR A 145 -3.96 -28.22 -17.05
CA THR A 145 -2.92 -27.98 -16.05
C THR A 145 -2.79 -26.50 -15.72
N ILE A 146 -2.89 -26.21 -14.43
CA ILE A 146 -2.71 -24.87 -13.85
C ILE A 146 -1.86 -24.99 -12.58
N ILE A 147 -0.90 -24.08 -12.46
CA ILE A 147 -0.05 -23.95 -11.26
C ILE A 147 -0.33 -22.60 -10.65
N THR A 148 -0.60 -22.54 -9.35
CA THR A 148 -0.82 -21.28 -8.63
C THR A 148 0.00 -21.25 -7.34
N CYS A 149 0.48 -20.07 -6.97
CA CYS A 149 1.29 -19.83 -5.79
C CYS A 149 0.84 -18.53 -5.12
N PHE A 150 0.41 -18.63 -3.87
CA PHE A 150 0.04 -17.51 -3.02
C PHE A 150 0.17 -17.94 -1.54
N PRO A 151 0.36 -17.00 -0.61
CA PRO A 151 0.43 -17.32 0.81
C PRO A 151 -0.90 -17.89 1.33
N SER A 152 -0.83 -18.97 2.12
CA SER A 152 -1.97 -19.64 2.76
C SER A 152 -1.94 -19.46 4.28
N GLY A 153 -3.13 -19.21 4.82
CA GLY A 153 -3.49 -18.93 6.20
C GLY A 153 -3.11 -19.98 7.22
N ASP A 154 -3.06 -21.27 6.89
CA ASP A 154 -2.63 -22.32 7.83
C ASP A 154 -1.17 -22.17 8.26
N ALA A 155 -0.33 -21.63 7.37
CA ALA A 155 1.03 -21.23 7.71
C ALA A 155 1.08 -19.88 8.44
N HIS A 156 -0.04 -19.16 8.58
CA HIS A 156 -0.09 -17.77 9.06
C HIS A 156 -0.92 -17.57 10.34
N GLN A 157 -1.77 -18.52 10.74
CA GLN A 157 -2.63 -18.44 11.91
C GLN A 157 -1.89 -18.85 13.19
N HIS A 158 -1.87 -17.98 14.20
CA HIS A 158 -1.65 -18.40 15.58
C HIS A 158 -2.95 -18.91 16.18
N ALA A 159 -2.86 -19.84 17.13
CA ALA A 159 -4.01 -20.33 17.90
C ALA A 159 -4.82 -19.23 18.63
N GLN A 160 -4.31 -17.98 18.67
CA GLN A 160 -4.96 -16.81 19.28
C GLN A 160 -5.33 -15.71 18.28
N SER A 161 -5.05 -15.88 16.98
CA SER A 161 -5.46 -14.92 15.95
C SER A 161 -6.95 -15.12 15.62
N PRO A 162 -7.74 -14.05 15.40
CA PRO A 162 -9.10 -14.20 14.89
C PRO A 162 -9.04 -14.99 13.58
N HIS A 163 -9.87 -16.05 13.48
CA HIS A 163 -9.82 -17.03 12.40
C HIS A 163 -10.23 -16.38 11.07
N LEU A 164 -9.23 -15.95 10.31
CA LEU A 164 -9.37 -15.42 8.95
C LEU A 164 -9.71 -16.57 8.01
N GLU A 165 -10.75 -16.41 7.18
CA GLU A 165 -11.01 -17.37 6.11
C GLU A 165 -9.87 -17.28 5.11
N ASP A 166 -9.13 -18.39 4.97
CA ASP A 166 -7.95 -18.42 4.12
C ASP A 166 -8.33 -18.37 2.64
N LEU A 167 -7.46 -17.79 1.81
CA LEU A 167 -7.63 -17.76 0.36
C LEU A 167 -7.60 -19.17 -0.23
N TYR A 168 -6.77 -20.06 0.32
CA TYR A 168 -6.73 -21.46 -0.10
C TYR A 168 -8.07 -22.16 0.20
N GLU A 169 -8.54 -22.10 1.45
CA GLU A 169 -9.84 -22.67 1.86
C GLU A 169 -11.00 -22.10 1.02
N SER A 170 -10.94 -20.80 0.73
CA SER A 170 -11.90 -20.10 -0.12
C SER A 170 -12.00 -20.71 -1.51
N ILE A 171 -10.85 -21.00 -2.12
CA ILE A 171 -10.74 -21.58 -3.46
C ILE A 171 -11.12 -23.07 -3.42
N GLU A 172 -10.66 -23.82 -2.42
CA GLU A 172 -10.93 -25.25 -2.25
C GLU A 172 -12.42 -25.53 -2.04
N SER A 173 -13.10 -24.71 -1.24
CA SER A 173 -14.53 -24.88 -0.94
C SER A 173 -15.43 -24.83 -2.18
N GLN A 174 -14.96 -24.21 -3.26
CA GLN A 174 -15.68 -24.04 -4.52
C GLN A 174 -15.14 -24.94 -5.64
N GLN A 175 -14.13 -25.79 -5.37
CA GLN A 175 -13.40 -26.55 -6.38
C GLN A 175 -14.27 -27.49 -7.22
N ARG A 176 -15.35 -28.03 -6.64
CA ARG A 176 -16.26 -28.96 -7.32
C ARG A 176 -17.10 -28.32 -8.43
N SER A 177 -17.11 -26.99 -8.53
CA SER A 177 -17.90 -26.23 -9.50
C SER A 177 -17.12 -25.83 -10.75
N TYR A 178 -15.84 -26.19 -10.86
CA TYR A 178 -14.99 -25.78 -11.98
C TYR A 178 -14.87 -26.87 -13.04
N GLU A 179 -15.30 -26.58 -14.26
CA GLU A 179 -15.26 -27.52 -15.39
C GLU A 179 -13.93 -27.44 -16.16
N THR A 180 -13.31 -26.26 -16.19
CA THR A 180 -12.09 -26.00 -16.94
C THR A 180 -11.01 -25.31 -16.10
N VAL A 181 -9.76 -25.33 -16.57
CA VAL A 181 -8.66 -24.54 -15.97
C VAL A 181 -8.94 -23.04 -15.96
N TRP A 182 -9.76 -22.56 -16.90
CA TRP A 182 -10.15 -21.16 -17.00
C TRP A 182 -11.14 -20.81 -15.89
N ASP A 183 -12.16 -21.63 -15.66
CA ASP A 183 -13.09 -21.46 -14.52
C ASP A 183 -12.33 -21.38 -13.20
N PHE A 184 -11.33 -22.25 -13.04
CA PHE A 184 -10.48 -22.24 -11.86
C PHE A 184 -9.61 -20.97 -11.78
N GLN A 185 -9.02 -20.53 -12.89
CA GLN A 185 -8.25 -19.28 -12.96
C GLN A 185 -9.11 -18.07 -12.56
N TYR A 186 -10.31 -17.95 -13.12
CA TYR A 186 -11.22 -16.83 -12.80
C TYR A 186 -11.65 -16.86 -11.35
N ALA A 187 -11.91 -18.05 -10.80
CA ALA A 187 -12.20 -18.20 -9.39
C ALA A 187 -11.02 -17.78 -8.50
N ILE A 188 -9.79 -18.17 -8.83
CA ILE A 188 -8.58 -17.75 -8.10
C ILE A 188 -8.48 -16.22 -8.08
N VAL A 189 -8.66 -15.56 -9.23
CA VAL A 189 -8.63 -14.09 -9.36
C VAL A 189 -9.75 -13.44 -8.53
N TYR A 190 -10.98 -13.93 -8.66
CA TYR A 190 -12.14 -13.43 -7.91
C TYR A 190 -11.94 -13.55 -6.40
N GLN A 191 -11.49 -14.71 -5.92
CA GLN A 191 -11.29 -14.96 -4.50
C GLN A 191 -10.19 -14.06 -3.93
N ALA A 192 -9.11 -13.82 -4.67
CA ALA A 192 -8.03 -12.94 -4.22
C ALA A 192 -8.44 -11.45 -4.23
N ILE A 193 -9.28 -11.00 -5.17
CA ILE A 193 -9.85 -9.64 -5.18
C ILE A 193 -10.81 -9.44 -3.99
N THR A 194 -11.68 -10.41 -3.76
CA THR A 194 -12.72 -10.32 -2.73
C THR A 194 -12.25 -10.73 -1.34
N PHE A 195 -11.00 -11.19 -1.21
CA PHE A 195 -10.43 -11.78 0.00
C PHE A 195 -10.73 -10.98 1.28
N LEU A 196 -10.40 -9.69 1.33
CA LEU A 196 -10.66 -8.84 2.50
C LEU A 196 -12.12 -8.40 2.65
N HIS A 197 -12.90 -8.44 1.57
CA HIS A 197 -14.30 -8.00 1.57
C HIS A 197 -15.27 -9.12 1.94
N LYS A 198 -14.80 -10.38 2.01
CA LYS A 198 -15.59 -11.49 2.52
C LYS A 198 -16.15 -11.20 3.90
N GLN A 199 -17.41 -11.57 4.13
CA GLN A 199 -18.12 -11.24 5.36
C GLN A 199 -17.38 -11.72 6.62
N LYS A 200 -16.78 -12.92 6.59
CA LYS A 200 -15.96 -13.41 7.72
C LYS A 200 -14.73 -12.54 7.97
N ASN A 201 -14.05 -12.14 6.90
CA ASN A 201 -12.81 -11.37 6.98
C ASN A 201 -13.09 -9.90 7.37
N ARG A 202 -14.18 -9.31 6.89
CA ARG A 202 -14.66 -7.97 7.31
C ARG A 202 -15.03 -7.89 8.78
N LYS A 203 -15.55 -8.98 9.37
CA LYS A 203 -15.83 -9.03 10.82
C LYS A 203 -14.56 -8.93 11.67
N ILE A 204 -13.41 -9.27 11.10
CA ILE A 204 -12.11 -9.13 11.76
C ILE A 204 -11.59 -7.72 11.53
N VAL A 205 -11.48 -7.32 10.26
CA VAL A 205 -10.97 -6.01 9.86
C VAL A 205 -11.76 -5.48 8.68
N ASP A 206 -12.47 -4.39 8.92
CA ASP A 206 -13.11 -3.64 7.86
C ASP A 206 -12.29 -2.39 7.56
N TRP A 207 -11.30 -2.55 6.69
CA TRP A 207 -10.34 -1.48 6.42
C TRP A 207 -11.03 -0.23 5.87
N VAL A 208 -12.04 -0.37 5.00
CA VAL A 208 -12.80 0.77 4.46
C VAL A 208 -13.45 1.55 5.59
N GLU A 209 -14.13 0.87 6.50
CA GLU A 209 -14.78 1.51 7.65
C GLU A 209 -13.77 2.15 8.61
N ILE A 210 -12.61 1.52 8.83
CA ILE A 210 -11.52 2.14 9.62
C ILE A 210 -11.09 3.45 8.98
N TYR A 211 -10.73 3.46 7.69
CA TYR A 211 -10.29 4.71 7.03
C TYR A 211 -11.38 5.77 6.98
N ARG A 212 -12.63 5.38 6.73
CA ARG A 212 -13.79 6.29 6.77
C ARG A 212 -13.94 6.91 8.15
N TRP A 213 -13.98 6.09 9.20
CA TRP A 213 -14.13 6.54 10.58
C TRP A 213 -12.98 7.44 11.03
N VAL A 214 -11.73 7.08 10.71
CA VAL A 214 -10.55 7.90 11.05
C VAL A 214 -10.61 9.26 10.35
N THR A 215 -10.97 9.27 9.06
CA THR A 215 -11.10 10.50 8.28
C THR A 215 -12.17 11.40 8.88
N SER A 216 -13.36 10.86 9.17
CA SER A 216 -14.44 11.62 9.80
C SER A 216 -14.03 12.18 11.17
N LYS A 217 -13.22 11.44 11.96
CA LYS A 217 -12.64 11.96 13.21
C LYS A 217 -11.69 13.13 13.01
N LYS A 218 -10.89 13.11 11.93
CA LYS A 218 -10.00 14.23 11.59
C LYS A 218 -10.79 15.45 11.09
N THR A 219 -11.86 15.24 10.34
CA THR A 219 -12.81 16.28 9.92
C THR A 219 -13.51 16.91 11.14
N GLU A 220 -13.97 16.10 12.09
CA GLU A 220 -14.54 16.58 13.36
C GLU A 220 -13.52 17.42 14.15
N HIS A 221 -12.28 16.93 14.28
CA HIS A 221 -11.22 17.67 14.98
C HIS A 221 -10.90 19.01 14.32
N GLN A 222 -10.89 19.07 12.99
CA GLN A 222 -10.74 20.33 12.27
C GLN A 222 -11.87 21.31 12.62
N ALA A 223 -13.12 20.85 12.60
CA ALA A 223 -14.27 21.70 12.92
C ALA A 223 -14.19 22.23 14.36
N THR A 224 -13.74 21.41 15.31
CA THR A 224 -13.48 21.85 16.69
C THR A 224 -12.41 22.93 16.74
N LEU A 225 -11.25 22.74 16.08
CA LEU A 225 -10.19 23.74 16.05
C LEU A 225 -10.65 25.06 15.42
N PHE A 226 -11.47 24.99 14.37
CA PHE A 226 -12.04 26.17 13.73
C PHE A 226 -13.05 26.90 14.62
N GLY A 227 -13.89 26.16 15.36
CA GLY A 227 -14.80 26.72 16.35
C GLY A 227 -14.07 27.40 17.50
N GLU A 228 -13.09 26.72 18.09
CA GLU A 228 -12.23 27.27 19.16
C GLU A 228 -11.52 28.55 18.68
N PHE A 229 -11.05 28.56 17.43
CA PHE A 229 -10.45 29.73 16.82
C PHE A 229 -11.43 30.91 16.73
N HIS A 230 -12.64 30.66 16.21
CA HIS A 230 -13.68 31.69 16.09
C HIS A 230 -14.03 32.32 17.45
N ASP A 231 -14.21 31.50 18.48
CA ASP A 231 -14.56 31.96 19.82
C ASP A 231 -13.41 32.73 20.48
N LYS A 232 -12.17 32.24 20.33
CA LYS A 232 -10.98 32.90 20.90
C LYS A 232 -10.62 34.23 20.26
N ILE A 233 -10.93 34.45 18.97
CA ILE A 233 -10.76 35.78 18.35
C ILE A 233 -11.59 36.84 19.09
N ALA A 234 -12.79 36.48 19.55
CA ALA A 234 -13.66 37.41 20.25
C ALA A 234 -13.12 37.77 21.65
N GLU A 235 -12.57 36.79 22.37
CA GLU A 235 -12.19 36.91 23.78
C GLU A 235 -10.71 37.27 24.01
N ASP A 236 -9.77 36.34 23.72
CA ASP A 236 -8.31 36.57 23.82
C ASP A 236 -7.53 35.80 22.73
N PRO A 237 -7.23 36.47 21.61
CA PRO A 237 -6.50 35.91 20.48
C PRO A 237 -4.98 35.72 20.68
N GLY A 238 -4.42 35.89 21.88
CA GLY A 238 -2.99 35.59 22.12
C GLY A 238 -2.64 34.10 22.24
N GLU A 239 -3.63 33.22 22.43
CA GLU A 239 -3.43 31.83 22.85
C GLU A 239 -4.10 30.79 21.92
N ILE A 240 -3.74 30.82 20.64
CA ILE A 240 -4.20 29.80 19.67
C ILE A 240 -3.07 28.80 19.38
N ASP A 241 -3.32 27.53 19.71
CA ASP A 241 -2.34 26.43 19.62
C ASP A 241 -2.22 25.88 18.20
N ASN A 242 -1.47 26.58 17.37
CA ASN A 242 -1.18 26.20 15.98
C ASN A 242 -0.45 24.85 15.83
N LYS A 243 0.06 24.24 16.93
CA LYS A 243 0.69 22.91 16.88
C LYS A 243 -0.34 21.81 16.63
N ARG A 244 -1.60 22.00 17.05
CA ARG A 244 -2.69 21.03 16.85
C ARG A 244 -3.07 20.93 15.38
N GLU A 245 -3.24 22.07 14.71
CA GLU A 245 -3.52 22.11 13.27
C GLU A 245 -2.39 21.49 12.44
N MET A 246 -1.13 21.79 12.78
CA MET A 246 0.03 21.18 12.10
C MET A 246 0.05 19.66 12.29
N LYS A 247 -0.20 19.17 13.52
CA LYS A 247 -0.28 17.74 13.80
C LYS A 247 -1.40 17.08 12.98
N LEU A 248 -2.58 17.70 12.93
CA LEU A 248 -3.71 17.23 12.13
C LEU A 248 -3.38 17.17 10.63
N ALA A 249 -2.66 18.16 10.10
CA ALA A 249 -2.24 18.18 8.70
C ALA A 249 -1.26 17.05 8.37
N ILE A 250 -0.31 16.75 9.27
CA ILE A 250 0.62 15.62 9.10
C ILE A 250 -0.15 14.29 9.10
N GLU A 251 -1.07 14.11 10.04
CA GLU A 251 -1.86 12.88 10.14
C GLU A 251 -2.76 12.66 8.91
N LEU A 252 -3.38 13.72 8.37
CA LEU A 252 -4.16 13.65 7.14
C LEU A 252 -3.29 13.38 5.91
N ALA A 253 -2.09 13.96 5.83
CA ALA A 253 -1.15 13.68 4.75
C ALA A 253 -0.74 12.21 4.72
N ASP A 254 -0.49 11.61 5.89
CA ASP A 254 -0.18 10.18 6.01
C ASP A 254 -1.38 9.31 5.53
N ILE A 255 -2.60 9.63 5.96
CA ILE A 255 -3.82 8.93 5.51
C ILE A 255 -4.01 9.03 3.99
N LEU A 256 -3.85 10.23 3.43
CA LEU A 256 -3.97 10.46 1.98
C LEU A 256 -2.95 9.66 1.17
N ASP A 257 -1.73 9.52 1.68
CA ASP A 257 -0.71 8.73 1.02
C ASP A 257 -1.02 7.23 1.09
N GLU A 258 -1.46 6.71 2.23
CA GLU A 258 -1.91 5.32 2.36
C GLU A 258 -3.10 5.00 1.43
N LEU A 259 -4.11 5.88 1.37
CA LEU A 259 -5.25 5.73 0.45
C LEU A 259 -4.82 5.77 -1.02
N LYS A 260 -3.80 6.55 -1.36
CA LYS A 260 -3.21 6.58 -2.71
C LYS A 260 -2.53 5.25 -3.05
N ILE A 261 -1.83 4.63 -2.09
CA ILE A 261 -1.23 3.30 -2.27
C ILE A 261 -2.33 2.27 -2.57
N VAL A 262 -3.40 2.26 -1.76
CA VAL A 262 -4.53 1.34 -1.93
C VAL A 262 -5.19 1.55 -3.29
N MET A 263 -5.46 2.80 -3.69
CA MET A 263 -6.01 3.10 -5.01
C MET A 263 -5.14 2.54 -6.13
N SER A 264 -3.81 2.71 -6.05
CA SER A 264 -2.89 2.17 -7.05
C SER A 264 -2.90 0.64 -7.12
N LEU A 265 -3.11 -0.04 -6.00
CA LEU A 265 -3.27 -1.49 -5.97
C LEU A 265 -4.60 -1.91 -6.62
N LEU A 266 -5.71 -1.26 -6.29
CA LEU A 266 -7.02 -1.53 -6.89
C LEU A 266 -7.02 -1.27 -8.41
N GLU A 267 -6.32 -0.22 -8.88
CA GLU A 267 -6.13 0.04 -10.31
C GLU A 267 -5.36 -1.09 -11.01
N LYS A 268 -4.31 -1.63 -10.38
CA LYS A 268 -3.56 -2.77 -10.92
C LYS A 268 -4.45 -4.01 -11.03
N GLN A 269 -5.25 -4.30 -10.01
CA GLN A 269 -6.22 -5.40 -10.04
C GLN A 269 -7.29 -5.18 -11.11
N ASN A 270 -7.80 -3.97 -11.24
CA ASN A 270 -8.79 -3.61 -12.25
C ASN A 270 -8.27 -3.86 -13.67
N ASN A 271 -7.07 -3.40 -13.96
CA ASN A 271 -6.45 -3.59 -15.28
C ASN A 271 -6.19 -5.08 -15.57
N LEU A 272 -5.91 -5.88 -14.54
CA LEU A 272 -5.79 -7.34 -14.69
C LEU A 272 -7.13 -7.91 -15.14
N VAL A 273 -8.20 -7.60 -14.41
CA VAL A 273 -9.55 -8.11 -14.69
C VAL A 273 -10.00 -7.68 -16.08
N ASP A 274 -9.75 -6.43 -16.49
CA ASP A 274 -10.05 -5.97 -17.85
C ASP A 274 -9.34 -6.83 -18.90
N THR A 275 -8.04 -7.10 -18.72
CA THR A 275 -7.28 -7.93 -19.67
C THR A 275 -7.78 -9.38 -19.69
N VAL A 276 -8.14 -9.93 -18.52
CA VAL A 276 -8.71 -11.27 -18.39
C VAL A 276 -10.07 -11.34 -19.09
N MET A 277 -10.93 -10.34 -18.91
CA MET A 277 -12.25 -10.24 -19.56
C MET A 277 -12.16 -10.10 -21.08
N ASP A 278 -11.23 -9.31 -21.59
CA ASP A 278 -11.01 -9.17 -23.03
C ASP A 278 -10.58 -10.51 -23.65
N THR A 279 -9.78 -11.29 -22.93
CA THR A 279 -9.38 -12.63 -23.37
C THR A 279 -10.55 -13.63 -23.37
N VAL A 280 -11.43 -13.55 -22.37
CA VAL A 280 -12.67 -14.35 -22.34
C VAL A 280 -13.52 -14.08 -23.58
N ARG A 281 -13.67 -12.79 -23.93
CA ARG A 281 -14.45 -12.36 -25.10
C ARG A 281 -13.87 -12.85 -26.42
N GLU A 282 -12.54 -12.81 -26.58
CA GLU A 282 -11.86 -13.27 -27.79
C GLU A 282 -11.97 -14.79 -28.01
N THR A 283 -12.15 -15.57 -26.94
CA THR A 283 -12.19 -17.03 -27.02
C THR A 283 -13.60 -17.61 -27.23
N ASP A 284 -14.63 -16.75 -27.34
CA ASP A 284 -16.07 -17.10 -27.45
C ASP A 284 -16.53 -18.10 -26.37
N LYS A 285 -15.84 -18.11 -25.22
CA LYS A 285 -16.15 -18.96 -24.08
C LYS A 285 -16.92 -18.14 -23.06
N GLN A 286 -18.18 -18.50 -22.81
CA GLN A 286 -19.01 -17.87 -21.79
C GLN A 286 -18.64 -18.30 -20.36
N TYR A 287 -17.79 -19.31 -20.24
CA TYR A 287 -17.29 -19.87 -18.97
C TYR A 287 -16.49 -18.82 -18.19
N GLY A 288 -16.88 -18.57 -16.94
CA GLY A 288 -16.16 -17.65 -16.04
C GLY A 288 -16.45 -16.15 -16.19
N TYR A 289 -17.30 -15.76 -17.16
CA TYR A 289 -17.63 -14.36 -17.40
C TYR A 289 -18.34 -13.72 -16.20
N GLU A 290 -19.17 -14.48 -15.49
CA GLU A 290 -19.87 -13.99 -14.29
C GLU A 290 -18.89 -13.67 -13.17
N GLN A 291 -17.93 -14.56 -12.85
CA GLN A 291 -16.91 -14.28 -11.83
C GLN A 291 -16.04 -13.08 -12.19
N CYS A 292 -15.70 -12.89 -13.47
CA CYS A 292 -14.93 -11.72 -13.89
C CYS A 292 -15.75 -10.43 -13.79
N ARG A 293 -17.03 -10.46 -14.19
CA ARG A 293 -17.95 -9.33 -14.05
C ARG A 293 -18.15 -8.96 -12.58
N ASP A 294 -18.38 -9.95 -11.73
CA ASP A 294 -18.60 -9.73 -10.30
C ASP A 294 -17.30 -9.22 -9.64
N ALA A 295 -16.13 -9.74 -10.01
CA ALA A 295 -14.84 -9.20 -9.60
C ALA A 295 -14.66 -7.73 -10.01
N LYS A 296 -15.05 -7.39 -11.25
CA LYS A 296 -15.00 -6.03 -11.78
C LYS A 296 -15.90 -5.09 -10.99
N GLU A 297 -17.15 -5.48 -10.72
CA GLU A 297 -18.08 -4.73 -9.91
C GLU A 297 -17.55 -4.49 -8.48
N HIS A 298 -16.98 -5.54 -7.86
CA HIS A 298 -16.34 -5.40 -6.55
C HIS A 298 -15.18 -4.39 -6.55
N LEU A 299 -14.34 -4.39 -7.58
CA LEU A 299 -13.24 -3.43 -7.71
C LEU A 299 -13.73 -2.01 -7.95
N GLU A 300 -14.77 -1.82 -8.76
CA GLU A 300 -15.36 -0.50 -8.99
C GLU A 300 -15.97 0.07 -7.70
N ASN A 301 -16.69 -0.75 -6.94
CA ASN A 301 -17.22 -0.38 -5.63
C ASN A 301 -16.12 -0.04 -4.63
N ALA A 302 -15.07 -0.86 -4.55
CA ALA A 302 -13.94 -0.60 -3.66
C ALA A 302 -13.20 0.70 -4.05
N ARG A 303 -12.96 0.93 -5.34
CA ARG A 303 -12.34 2.17 -5.83
C ARG A 303 -13.20 3.39 -5.54
N SER A 304 -14.51 3.30 -5.75
CA SER A 304 -15.43 4.39 -5.41
C SER A 304 -15.34 4.76 -3.92
N ASN A 305 -15.40 3.76 -3.04
CA ASN A 305 -15.27 3.96 -1.59
C ASN A 305 -13.94 4.62 -1.19
N VAL A 306 -12.81 4.15 -1.75
CA VAL A 306 -11.49 4.75 -1.47
C VAL A 306 -11.42 6.18 -1.98
N GLN A 307 -12.00 6.44 -3.16
CA GLN A 307 -11.97 7.77 -3.75
C GLN A 307 -12.79 8.75 -2.92
N GLU A 308 -13.96 8.35 -2.43
CA GLU A 308 -14.79 9.17 -1.53
C GLU A 308 -14.04 9.53 -0.24
N ILE A 309 -13.44 8.55 0.44
CA ILE A 309 -12.69 8.79 1.69
C ILE A 309 -11.49 9.70 1.43
N LYS A 310 -10.80 9.50 0.30
CA LYS A 310 -9.65 10.32 -0.10
C LYS A 310 -10.05 11.75 -0.42
N ASP A 311 -11.21 11.96 -1.06
CA ASP A 311 -11.71 13.30 -1.37
C ASP A 311 -12.08 14.04 -0.07
N GLU A 312 -12.79 13.39 0.86
CA GLU A 312 -13.08 13.94 2.20
C GLU A 312 -11.79 14.34 2.94
N ALA A 313 -10.83 13.41 3.07
CA ALA A 313 -9.54 13.68 3.72
C ALA A 313 -8.78 14.82 3.01
N GLY A 314 -8.88 14.88 1.68
CA GLY A 314 -8.23 15.87 0.84
C GLY A 314 -8.82 17.27 1.01
N GLU A 315 -10.14 17.38 1.18
CA GLU A 315 -10.83 18.63 1.48
C GLU A 315 -10.46 19.15 2.87
N THR A 316 -10.48 18.28 3.88
CA THR A 316 -10.02 18.58 5.25
C THR A 316 -8.56 19.04 5.25
N TYR A 317 -7.67 18.33 4.55
CA TYR A 317 -6.26 18.71 4.42
C TYR A 317 -6.06 20.07 3.75
N LYS A 318 -6.76 20.35 2.65
CA LYS A 318 -6.64 21.61 1.89
C LYS A 318 -7.17 22.82 2.66
N SER A 319 -8.13 22.62 3.56
CA SER A 319 -8.73 23.70 4.34
C SER A 319 -7.94 24.05 5.61
N LEU A 320 -7.04 23.18 6.08
CA LEU A 320 -6.18 23.44 7.24
C LEU A 320 -5.20 24.61 7.09
N PRO A 321 -4.48 24.79 5.96
CA PRO A 321 -3.64 25.97 5.78
C PRO A 321 -4.45 27.26 5.86
N LEU A 322 -5.69 27.26 5.34
CA LEU A 322 -6.55 28.44 5.41
C LEU A 322 -6.93 28.77 6.85
N SER A 323 -7.34 27.77 7.65
CA SER A 323 -7.62 27.97 9.08
C SER A 323 -6.38 28.46 9.84
N PHE A 324 -5.22 27.87 9.55
CA PHE A 324 -3.94 28.27 10.13
C PHE A 324 -3.57 29.72 9.80
N PHE A 325 -3.67 30.13 8.54
CA PHE A 325 -3.36 31.51 8.15
C PHE A 325 -4.37 32.49 8.75
N THR A 326 -5.66 32.16 8.74
CA THR A 326 -6.66 33.00 9.41
C THR A 326 -6.38 33.12 10.90
N SER A 327 -5.94 32.03 11.54
CA SER A 327 -5.48 32.03 12.93
C SER A 327 -4.31 32.94 13.15
N TYR A 328 -3.22 32.73 12.43
CA TYR A 328 -2.00 33.50 12.58
C TYR A 328 -2.21 35.00 12.32
N PHE A 329 -2.97 35.37 11.28
CA PHE A 329 -3.29 36.78 11.02
C PHE A 329 -4.27 37.36 12.03
N GLY A 330 -5.24 36.57 12.52
CA GLY A 330 -6.15 36.96 13.60
C GLY A 330 -5.41 37.30 14.89
N GLN A 331 -4.46 36.45 15.32
CA GLN A 331 -3.58 36.68 16.48
C GLN A 331 -2.76 37.98 16.35
N ASN A 332 -2.23 38.25 15.16
CA ASN A 332 -1.46 39.46 14.93
C ASN A 332 -2.34 40.71 14.99
N ILE A 333 -3.57 40.67 14.47
CA ILE A 333 -4.51 41.81 14.44
C ILE A 333 -4.95 42.21 15.85
N SER A 334 -5.01 41.28 16.78
CA SER A 334 -5.56 41.52 18.10
C SER A 334 -4.58 41.94 19.18
N SER A 335 -3.30 41.62 19.00
CA SER A 335 -2.19 42.17 19.80
C SER A 335 -2.09 43.70 19.73
N LEU A 336 -2.94 44.32 18.92
CA LEU A 336 -3.04 45.74 18.61
C LEU A 336 -4.25 46.42 19.26
N LYS A 337 -5.00 45.69 20.11
CA LYS A 337 -6.15 46.25 20.85
C LYS A 337 -5.76 47.42 21.78
N ASP A 338 -4.50 47.51 22.20
CA ASP A 338 -3.92 48.71 22.85
C ASP A 338 -3.37 49.68 21.79
N ASN A 339 -4.19 50.66 21.42
CA ASN A 339 -4.14 51.36 20.12
C ASN A 339 -3.19 52.58 20.07
N PRO A 340 -2.17 52.64 19.19
CA PRO A 340 -1.86 53.82 18.39
C PRO A 340 -2.85 53.91 17.21
N PRO A 341 -3.17 55.10 16.65
CA PRO A 341 -4.22 55.23 15.62
C PRO A 341 -3.97 54.29 14.45
N ALA A 342 -5.03 53.58 14.00
CA ALA A 342 -4.99 52.52 12.99
C ALA A 342 -4.11 52.87 11.77
N TRP A 343 -4.10 54.13 11.36
CA TRP A 343 -3.26 54.65 10.29
C TRP A 343 -1.75 54.42 10.49
N ASN A 344 -1.22 54.63 11.69
CA ASN A 344 0.20 54.42 11.99
C ASN A 344 0.57 52.94 11.94
N LEU A 345 -0.39 52.08 12.28
CA LEU A 345 -0.21 50.65 12.29
C LEU A 345 -0.19 50.06 10.89
N TRP A 346 -1.16 50.45 10.04
CA TRP A 346 -1.18 50.07 8.63
C TRP A 346 0.08 50.55 7.90
N ARG A 347 0.62 51.72 8.26
CA ARG A 347 1.87 52.23 7.67
C ARG A 347 3.08 51.32 7.88
N VAL A 348 3.12 50.56 8.98
CA VAL A 348 4.20 49.61 9.31
C VAL A 348 3.84 48.18 8.90
N ALA A 349 2.59 47.76 9.13
CA ALA A 349 2.12 46.42 8.83
C ALA A 349 2.05 46.16 7.31
N THR A 350 1.48 47.08 6.52
CA THR A 350 1.31 46.90 5.06
C THR A 350 2.60 46.52 4.34
N PRO A 351 3.75 47.20 4.50
CA PRO A 351 4.97 46.78 3.83
C PRO A 351 5.44 45.38 4.26
N ILE A 352 5.25 45.00 5.53
CA ILE A 352 5.58 43.65 6.02
C ILE A 352 4.66 42.61 5.38
N THR A 353 3.34 42.84 5.37
CA THR A 353 2.38 41.91 4.75
C THR A 353 2.61 41.77 3.25
N VAL A 354 2.94 42.86 2.56
CA VAL A 354 3.28 42.84 1.12
C VAL A 354 4.54 42.00 0.89
N VAL A 355 5.58 42.13 1.73
CA VAL A 355 6.80 41.32 1.61
C VAL A 355 6.50 39.85 1.88
N VAL A 356 5.70 39.52 2.90
CA VAL A 356 5.32 38.13 3.21
C VAL A 356 4.50 37.51 2.09
N VAL A 357 3.48 38.22 1.58
CA VAL A 357 2.64 37.75 0.46
C VAL A 357 3.47 37.60 -0.81
N PHE A 358 4.35 38.56 -1.10
CA PHE A 358 5.25 38.47 -2.25
C PHE A 358 6.21 37.28 -2.13
N ALA A 359 6.81 37.06 -0.95
CA ALA A 359 7.67 35.91 -0.69
C ALA A 359 6.89 34.58 -0.84
N ALA A 360 5.67 34.50 -0.31
CA ALA A 360 4.81 33.33 -0.44
C ALA A 360 4.43 33.06 -1.91
N LEU A 361 4.11 34.09 -2.70
CA LEU A 361 3.84 33.98 -4.13
C LEU A 361 5.10 33.56 -4.92
N VAL A 362 6.28 34.07 -4.57
CA VAL A 362 7.55 33.63 -5.17
C VAL A 362 7.81 32.16 -4.85
N VAL A 363 7.61 31.72 -3.61
CA VAL A 363 7.74 30.30 -3.23
C VAL A 363 6.72 29.45 -3.99
N ALA A 364 5.46 29.86 -4.08
CA ALA A 364 4.43 29.16 -4.84
C ALA A 364 4.77 29.06 -6.33
N LEU A 365 5.28 30.14 -6.95
CA LEU A 365 5.74 30.14 -8.34
C LEU A 365 6.97 29.26 -8.55
N CYS A 366 7.89 29.22 -7.58
CA CYS A 366 9.06 28.34 -7.60
C CYS A 366 8.66 26.86 -7.49
N ILE A 367 7.61 26.53 -6.72
CA ILE A 367 7.04 25.18 -6.63
C ILE A 367 6.32 24.83 -7.94
N TRP A 368 5.58 25.77 -8.53
CA TRP A 368 4.80 25.55 -9.75
C TRP A 368 5.65 25.43 -11.03
N ASN A 369 6.87 25.98 -11.05
CA ASN A 369 7.74 25.98 -12.23
C ASN A 369 9.13 25.34 -11.96
N PRO A 370 9.22 24.00 -11.90
CA PRO A 370 10.43 23.26 -11.53
C PRO A 370 11.60 23.37 -12.55
N ARG A 371 11.40 24.07 -13.68
CA ARG A 371 12.43 24.28 -14.72
C ARG A 371 13.17 25.62 -14.61
N SER A 372 12.82 26.48 -13.64
CA SER A 372 13.48 27.78 -13.46
C SER A 372 14.88 27.64 -12.82
N ARG A 373 15.82 28.51 -13.20
CA ARG A 373 17.23 28.48 -12.72
C ARG A 373 17.39 28.76 -11.22
N ALA A 374 16.32 29.18 -10.53
CA ALA A 374 16.32 29.51 -9.10
C ALA A 374 16.10 28.29 -8.18
N TRP A 375 15.84 27.10 -8.74
CA TRP A 375 15.69 25.85 -7.98
C TRP A 375 17.08 25.35 -7.51
N PHE A 376 17.56 25.94 -6.41
CA PHE A 376 18.89 25.69 -5.84
C PHE A 376 19.06 24.31 -5.20
N TRP A 377 17.98 23.51 -5.09
CA TRP A 377 18.02 22.13 -4.64
C TRP A 377 18.16 21.14 -5.82
N ARG A 378 19.12 21.36 -6.72
CA ARG A 378 19.71 20.20 -7.41
C ARG A 378 20.52 19.43 -6.37
N LEU A 379 19.85 18.54 -5.63
CA LEU A 379 20.52 17.40 -5.05
C LEU A 379 21.11 16.60 -6.21
N HIS A 380 22.30 16.97 -6.64
CA HIS A 380 23.18 16.06 -7.35
C HIS A 380 23.78 15.16 -6.27
N PRO A 381 23.34 13.90 -6.09
CA PRO A 381 24.30 12.91 -5.69
C PRO A 381 25.35 12.91 -6.81
N THR A 382 26.53 13.43 -6.54
CA THR A 382 27.68 13.18 -7.41
C THR A 382 27.83 11.67 -7.51
N PRO A 383 27.66 11.03 -8.68
CA PRO A 383 28.11 9.66 -8.81
C PRO A 383 29.64 9.73 -8.74
N ARG A 384 30.22 9.27 -7.63
CA ARG A 384 31.61 8.82 -7.69
C ARG A 384 31.60 7.68 -8.70
N ARG A 385 32.11 7.94 -9.91
CA ARG A 385 32.49 6.90 -10.85
C ARG A 385 33.49 6.01 -10.11
N ALA A 386 33.08 4.81 -9.75
CA ALA A 386 34.02 3.71 -9.60
C ALA A 386 34.69 3.51 -10.98
N PRO A 387 35.99 3.19 -11.04
CA PRO A 387 36.64 2.84 -12.30
C PRO A 387 35.89 1.67 -12.91
N ILE A 388 35.56 1.79 -14.20
CA ILE A 388 35.11 0.69 -15.02
C ILE A 388 36.37 -0.12 -15.29
N ASP A 389 36.59 -1.18 -14.51
CA ASP A 389 37.45 -2.26 -14.94
C ASP A 389 36.64 -3.12 -15.92
N ASP A 390 37.27 -3.39 -17.06
CA ASP A 390 36.75 -4.14 -18.19
C ASP A 390 36.17 -5.49 -17.74
N VAL A 391 34.85 -5.67 -17.89
CA VAL A 391 34.21 -6.99 -17.81
C VAL A 391 33.86 -7.42 -19.23
N GLU A 392 34.60 -8.43 -19.68
CA GLU A 392 34.45 -9.14 -20.94
C GLU A 392 32.99 -9.52 -21.23
N LEU A 393 32.54 -9.15 -22.43
CA LEU A 393 31.33 -9.67 -23.06
C LEU A 393 31.53 -11.17 -23.38
N HIS A 394 31.31 -12.04 -22.39
CA HIS A 394 31.14 -13.46 -22.66
C HIS A 394 29.76 -13.71 -23.26
N ARG A 395 29.73 -13.86 -24.58
CA ARG A 395 28.67 -14.60 -25.28
C ARG A 395 28.64 -16.02 -24.71
N PHE A 396 27.61 -16.37 -23.95
CA PHE A 396 27.28 -17.77 -23.72
C PHE A 396 26.47 -18.31 -24.91
N ASN A 397 27.21 -18.89 -25.85
CA ASN A 397 26.72 -19.91 -26.77
C ASN A 397 26.96 -21.27 -26.10
N GLY A 398 25.97 -22.17 -26.12
CA GLY A 398 26.17 -23.58 -25.76
C GLY A 398 25.20 -24.04 -24.69
N GLY A 399 24.43 -25.08 -25.03
CA GLY A 399 23.36 -25.60 -24.20
C GLY A 399 23.86 -26.50 -23.08
N GLU A 400 23.07 -26.56 -22.02
CA GLU A 400 23.11 -27.66 -21.06
C GLU A 400 21.71 -28.16 -20.78
N ALA A 401 21.61 -29.48 -20.81
CA ALA A 401 20.41 -30.27 -20.70
C ALA A 401 19.77 -30.13 -19.32
N ILE A 402 18.45 -29.92 -19.31
CA ILE A 402 17.63 -30.01 -18.11
C ILE A 402 17.52 -31.48 -17.74
N HIS A 403 18.26 -31.90 -16.71
CA HIS A 403 18.01 -33.17 -16.03
C HIS A 403 16.75 -33.04 -15.17
N ALA A 404 15.67 -33.65 -15.64
CA ALA A 404 14.49 -33.91 -14.84
C ALA A 404 14.83 -34.89 -13.71
N VAL A 405 14.74 -34.42 -12.46
CA VAL A 405 14.69 -35.31 -11.29
C VAL A 405 13.22 -35.63 -11.03
N ARG A 406 12.85 -36.84 -11.42
CA ARG A 406 11.57 -37.49 -11.12
C ARG A 406 11.57 -37.90 -9.64
N ARG A 407 10.60 -37.45 -8.86
CA ARG A 407 10.07 -38.20 -7.72
C ARG A 407 8.56 -38.11 -7.75
#